data_AF-A0A847BNM4-F1
#
_entry.id   AF-A0A847BNM4-F1
#
_cell.length_a   1.000
_cell.length_b   1.000
_cell.length_c   1.000
_cell.angle_alpha   90.00
_cell.angle_beta   90.00
_cell.angle_gamma   90.00
#
_symmetry.space_group_name_H-M   'P 1'
#
loop_
_entity.id
_entity.type
_entity.pdbx_description
1 polymer ?
#
loop_
_entity_poly.entity_id
_entity_poly.type
_entity_poly.pdbx_seq_one_letter_code
_entity_poly.pdbx_strand_id
1 'polypeptide(L)'
;MRWYFLWGLIASLIMILVLFVLMITSLRRNWNHTNRSVVSYFLPSLLAILLVYLAANQLVPRVFDAVQIVYGQYDSTEVTLSEENFEYNLIIAEDQVFYYPPSHFKNMETGRYQIYFTERTNYVMNIIFIGETDEANENLVNSP
;
A
#
# COMPACT_ATOMS: atom_id res chain seq x y z
N MET A 1 6.84 8.54 -7.50
CA MET A 1 6.10 7.86 -6.41
C MET A 1 4.60 8.21 -6.36
N ARG A 2 4.19 9.50 -6.33
CA ARG A 2 2.77 9.90 -6.29
C ARG A 2 1.88 9.26 -7.37
N TRP A 3 2.38 9.11 -8.60
CA TRP A 3 1.65 8.47 -9.69
C TRP A 3 1.32 7.00 -9.42
N TYR A 4 2.22 6.25 -8.78
CA TYR A 4 2.00 4.84 -8.47
C TYR A 4 0.87 4.67 -7.44
N PHE A 5 0.89 5.50 -6.40
CA PHE A 5 -0.22 5.59 -5.45
C PHE A 5 -1.55 5.90 -6.13
N LEU A 6 -1.55 6.87 -7.06
CA LEU A 6 -2.75 7.29 -7.78
C LEU A 6 -3.33 6.17 -8.66
N TRP A 7 -2.47 5.39 -9.33
CA TRP A 7 -2.88 4.16 -10.03
C TRP A 7 -3.48 3.12 -9.08
N GLY A 8 -2.89 2.93 -7.90
CA GLY A 8 -3.45 2.07 -6.85
C GLY A 8 -4.84 2.54 -6.39
N LEU A 9 -5.02 3.84 -6.16
CA LEU A 9 -6.29 4.43 -5.77
C LEU A 9 -7.37 4.21 -6.86
N ILE A 10 -7.03 4.47 -8.12
CA ILE A 10 -7.93 4.24 -9.26
C ILE A 10 -8.30 2.76 -9.36
N ALA A 11 -7.33 1.85 -9.23
CA ALA A 11 -7.58 0.41 -9.29
C ALA A 11 -8.55 -0.05 -8.18
N SER A 12 -8.36 0.43 -6.94
CA SER A 12 -9.29 0.13 -5.84
C SER A 12 -10.68 0.71 -6.07
N LEU A 13 -10.78 1.91 -6.64
CA LEU A 13 -12.06 2.53 -6.95
C LEU A 13 -12.82 1.73 -8.03
N ILE A 14 -12.13 1.34 -9.11
CA ILE A 14 -12.70 0.52 -10.18
C ILE A 14 -13.18 -0.82 -9.61
N MET A 15 -12.37 -1.48 -8.78
CA MET A 15 -12.74 -2.75 -8.16
C MET A 15 -14.02 -2.64 -7.32
N ILE A 16 -14.14 -1.60 -6.48
CA ILE A 16 -15.36 -1.36 -5.69
C ILE A 16 -16.57 -1.07 -6.58
N LEU A 17 -16.40 -0.28 -7.65
CA LEU A 17 -17.46 -0.01 -8.62
C LEU A 17 -17.95 -1.28 -9.31
N VAL A 18 -17.04 -2.15 -9.75
CA VAL A 18 -17.37 -3.44 -10.38
C VAL A 18 -18.17 -4.31 -9.39
N LEU A 19 -17.70 -4.44 -8.15
CA LEU A 19 -18.40 -5.20 -7.12
C LEU A 19 -19.80 -4.63 -6.83
N PHE A 20 -19.93 -3.30 -6.80
CA PHE A 20 -21.21 -2.64 -6.62
C PHE A 20 -22.18 -2.95 -7.76
N VAL A 21 -21.74 -2.86 -9.01
CA VAL A 21 -22.56 -3.19 -10.20
C VAL A 21 -22.98 -4.66 -10.18
N LEU A 22 -22.07 -5.58 -9.84
CA LEU A 22 -22.38 -7.00 -9.71
C LEU A 22 -23.40 -7.25 -8.60
N MET A 23 -23.26 -6.59 -7.45
CA MET A 23 -24.20 -6.67 -6.33
C MET A 23 -25.59 -6.21 -6.75
N ILE A 24 -25.72 -5.04 -7.40
CA ILE A 24 -27.00 -4.51 -7.89
C ILE A 24 -27.62 -5.45 -8.92
N THR A 25 -26.82 -5.98 -9.84
CA THR A 25 -27.29 -6.92 -10.87
C THR A 25 -27.81 -8.22 -10.23
N SER A 26 -27.09 -8.74 -9.24
CA SER A 26 -27.48 -9.93 -8.48
C SER A 26 -28.76 -9.68 -7.67
N LEU A 27 -28.87 -8.53 -7.01
CA LEU A 27 -30.05 -8.12 -6.25
C LEU A 27 -31.27 -8.02 -7.15
N ARG A 28 -31.13 -7.42 -8.34
CA ARG A 28 -32.20 -7.31 -9.33
C ARG A 28 -32.66 -8.69 -9.82
N ARG A 29 -31.72 -9.61 -10.06
CA ARG A 29 -32.04 -10.99 -10.44
C ARG A 29 -32.80 -11.72 -9.33
N ASN A 30 -32.43 -11.46 -8.08
CA ASN A 30 -33.10 -12.04 -6.92
C ASN A 30 -34.52 -11.51 -6.76
N TRP A 31 -34.70 -10.20 -6.92
CA TRP A 31 -36.00 -9.53 -6.90
C TRP A 31 -36.95 -10.09 -7.96
N ASN A 32 -36.44 -10.33 -9.17
CA ASN A 32 -37.23 -10.89 -10.27
C ASN A 32 -37.49 -12.39 -10.14
N HIS A 33 -37.19 -13.01 -8.98
CA HIS A 33 -37.30 -14.45 -8.72
C HIS A 33 -36.68 -15.32 -9.82
N THR A 34 -35.70 -14.79 -10.56
CA THR A 34 -35.05 -15.46 -11.70
C THR A 34 -33.91 -16.38 -11.22
N ASN A 35 -33.68 -16.43 -9.90
CA ASN A 35 -32.70 -17.29 -9.27
C ASN A 35 -33.22 -18.73 -9.18
N ARG A 36 -32.51 -19.66 -9.83
CA ARG A 36 -32.86 -21.10 -9.84
C ARG A 36 -32.19 -21.90 -8.72
N SER A 37 -31.23 -21.32 -8.01
CA SER A 37 -30.48 -21.99 -6.95
C SER A 37 -30.52 -21.18 -5.66
N VAL A 38 -30.67 -21.88 -4.53
CA VAL A 38 -30.64 -21.32 -3.16
C VAL A 38 -29.34 -20.56 -2.91
N VAL A 39 -28.21 -21.05 -3.44
CA VAL A 39 -26.90 -20.38 -3.29
C VAL A 39 -26.89 -19.01 -3.98
N SER A 40 -27.55 -18.88 -5.13
CA SER A 40 -27.64 -17.62 -5.87
C SER A 40 -28.45 -16.55 -5.14
N TYR A 41 -29.28 -16.94 -4.17
CA TYR A 41 -30.05 -16.02 -3.33
C TYR A 41 -29.16 -15.27 -2.33
N PHE A 42 -28.10 -15.92 -1.84
CA PHE A 42 -27.15 -15.33 -0.88
C PHE A 42 -26.04 -14.52 -1.53
N LEU A 43 -25.90 -14.60 -2.86
CA LEU A 43 -24.85 -13.90 -3.61
C LEU A 43 -24.82 -12.38 -3.39
N PRO A 44 -25.94 -11.64 -3.38
CA PRO A 44 -25.92 -10.20 -3.08
C PRO A 44 -25.36 -9.89 -1.69
N SER A 45 -25.71 -10.69 -0.68
CA SER A 45 -25.21 -10.52 0.69
C SER A 45 -23.71 -10.79 0.78
N LEU A 46 -23.23 -11.84 0.11
CA LEU A 46 -21.80 -12.14 0.02
C LEU A 46 -21.03 -10.98 -0.65
N LEU A 47 -21.56 -10.46 -1.77
CA LEU A 47 -20.98 -9.32 -2.48
C LEU A 47 -20.99 -8.05 -1.62
N ALA A 48 -22.04 -7.82 -0.82
CA ALA A 48 -22.10 -6.69 0.10
C ALA A 48 -21.01 -6.78 1.18
N ILE A 49 -20.83 -7.96 1.81
CA ILE A 49 -19.77 -8.20 2.79
C ILE A 49 -18.40 -7.95 2.17
N LEU A 50 -18.16 -8.52 0.97
CA LEU A 50 -16.90 -8.35 0.25
C LEU A 50 -16.63 -6.89 -0.13
N LEU A 51 -17.66 -6.17 -0.60
CA LEU A 51 -17.59 -4.76 -0.94
C LEU A 51 -17.21 -3.93 0.28
N VAL A 52 -17.88 -4.12 1.42
CA VAL A 52 -17.57 -3.40 2.66
C VAL A 52 -16.15 -3.72 3.13
N TYR A 53 -15.77 -4.99 3.11
CA TYR A 53 -14.43 -5.42 3.52
C TYR A 53 -13.33 -4.79 2.67
N LEU A 54 -13.46 -4.83 1.34
CA LEU A 54 -12.46 -4.25 0.43
C LEU A 54 -12.48 -2.72 0.47
N ALA A 55 -13.65 -2.10 0.65
CA ALA A 55 -13.74 -0.65 0.80
C ALA A 55 -13.01 -0.20 2.06
N ALA A 56 -13.27 -0.86 3.20
CA ALA A 56 -12.66 -0.52 4.49
C ALA A 56 -11.15 -0.77 4.52
N ASN A 57 -10.65 -1.84 3.89
CA ASN A 57 -9.23 -2.20 3.96
C ASN A 57 -8.39 -1.63 2.81
N GLN A 58 -8.98 -1.24 1.69
CA GLN A 58 -8.21 -0.75 0.53
C GLN A 58 -8.59 0.66 0.11
N LEU A 59 -9.88 0.91 -0.18
CA LEU A 59 -10.29 2.20 -0.75
C LEU A 59 -10.21 3.33 0.29
N VAL A 60 -10.79 3.12 1.47
CA VAL A 60 -10.88 4.15 2.52
C VAL A 60 -9.49 4.61 2.98
N PRO A 61 -8.53 3.71 3.33
CA PRO A 61 -7.18 4.11 3.69
C PRO A 61 -6.50 4.93 2.59
N ARG A 62 -6.61 4.49 1.33
CA ARG A 62 -6.04 5.21 0.17
C ARG A 62 -6.70 6.55 -0.08
N VAL A 63 -8.00 6.72 0.19
CA VAL A 63 -8.65 8.03 0.06
C VAL A 63 -8.10 9.00 1.10
N PHE A 64 -7.94 8.58 2.35
CA PHE A 64 -7.36 9.43 3.38
C PHE A 64 -5.88 9.74 3.12
N ASP A 65 -5.11 8.76 2.64
CA ASP A 65 -3.71 8.97 2.30
C ASP A 65 -3.56 9.87 1.06
N ALA A 66 -4.54 9.89 0.14
CA ALA A 66 -4.55 10.84 -0.97
C ALA A 66 -4.65 12.29 -0.47
N VAL A 67 -5.44 12.52 0.59
CA VAL A 67 -5.55 13.83 1.24
C VAL A 67 -4.20 14.23 1.84
N GLN A 68 -3.53 13.33 2.56
CA GLN A 68 -2.19 13.54 3.10
C GLN A 68 -1.17 13.92 2.01
N ILE A 69 -1.21 13.22 0.87
CA ILE A 69 -0.32 13.49 -0.28
C ILE A 69 -0.55 14.88 -0.87
N VAL A 70 -1.81 15.33 -0.97
CA VAL A 70 -2.16 16.66 -1.51
C VAL A 70 -1.66 17.77 -0.58
N TYR A 71 -1.79 17.59 0.74
CA TYR A 71 -1.31 18.54 1.73
C TYR A 71 0.19 18.43 2.05
N GLY A 72 0.88 17.42 1.52
CA GLY A 72 2.31 17.19 1.77
C GLY A 72 2.63 16.79 3.21
N GLN A 73 1.64 16.25 3.94
CA GLN A 73 1.82 15.75 5.29
C GLN A 73 2.20 14.27 5.22
N TYR A 74 3.45 13.96 5.52
CA TYR A 74 3.96 12.60 5.51
C TYR A 74 4.52 12.27 6.88
N ASP A 75 4.36 11.02 7.29
CA ASP A 75 5.09 10.50 8.43
C ASP A 75 6.51 10.16 7.99
N SER A 76 7.46 10.17 8.92
CA SER A 76 8.86 9.87 8.62
C SER A 76 9.48 8.99 9.68
N THR A 77 10.20 7.96 9.25
CA THR A 77 11.00 7.11 10.13
C THR A 77 12.43 7.02 9.62
N GLU A 78 13.38 6.94 10.55
CA GLU A 78 14.78 6.66 10.25
C GLU A 78 15.02 5.17 10.39
N VAL A 79 15.49 4.53 9.32
CA VAL A 79 15.75 3.09 9.29
C VAL A 79 17.10 2.83 8.66
N THR A 80 17.81 1.83 9.20
CA THR A 80 19.03 1.30 8.58
C THR A 80 18.61 0.25 7.56
N LEU A 81 18.96 0.45 6.30
CA LEU A 81 18.61 -0.45 5.20
C LEU A 81 19.87 -1.02 4.56
N SER A 82 19.88 -2.32 4.30
CA SER A 82 20.83 -2.99 3.43
C SER A 82 20.14 -3.41 2.13
N GLU A 83 20.89 -3.91 1.15
CA GLU A 83 20.33 -4.45 -0.10
C GLU A 83 19.31 -5.58 0.14
N GLU A 84 19.41 -6.31 1.27
CA GLU A 84 18.52 -7.43 1.59
C GLU A 84 17.13 -7.00 2.05
N ASN A 85 16.99 -5.76 2.52
CA ASN A 85 15.71 -5.19 2.97
C ASN A 85 14.78 -4.81 1.81
N PHE A 86 15.29 -4.80 0.57
CA PHE A 86 14.53 -4.42 -0.61
C PHE A 86 14.04 -5.63 -1.40
N GLU A 87 12.76 -5.96 -1.23
CA GLU A 87 12.10 -7.02 -2.00
C GLU A 87 11.18 -6.42 -3.06
N TYR A 88 11.62 -6.34 -4.31
CA TYR A 88 10.83 -5.93 -5.50
C TYR A 88 9.99 -4.65 -5.34
N ASN A 89 8.85 -4.70 -4.63
CA ASN A 89 7.92 -3.60 -4.34
C ASN A 89 7.76 -3.28 -2.84
N LEU A 90 8.61 -3.86 -1.98
CA LEU A 90 8.53 -3.82 -0.53
C LEU A 90 9.88 -3.46 0.09
N ILE A 91 9.87 -2.56 1.06
CA ILE A 91 11.00 -2.36 1.97
C ILE A 91 10.57 -2.96 3.30
N ILE A 92 11.30 -3.98 3.74
CA ILE A 92 11.09 -4.62 5.04
C ILE A 92 12.15 -4.04 5.97
N ALA A 93 11.75 -3.11 6.84
CA ALA A 93 12.64 -2.49 7.80
C ALA A 93 12.12 -2.77 9.20
N GLU A 94 12.92 -3.49 10.00
CA GLU A 94 12.57 -3.90 11.37
C GLU A 94 11.19 -4.60 11.42
N ASP A 95 10.17 -3.95 12.00
CA ASP A 95 8.80 -4.45 12.15
C ASP A 95 7.79 -3.81 11.19
N GLN A 96 8.24 -3.00 10.21
CA GLN A 96 7.37 -2.30 9.27
C GLN A 96 7.65 -2.65 7.81
N VAL A 97 6.55 -2.76 7.04
CA VAL A 97 6.58 -3.03 5.61
C VAL A 97 6.12 -1.78 4.87
N PHE A 98 6.99 -1.26 4.02
CA PHE A 98 6.73 -0.09 3.18
C PHE A 98 6.59 -0.47 1.71
N TYR A 99 5.65 0.15 1.01
CA TYR A 99 5.38 -0.16 -0.40
C TYR A 99 5.97 0.90 -1.32
N TYR A 100 6.72 0.48 -2.34
CA TYR A 100 7.33 1.37 -3.31
C TYR A 100 7.28 0.80 -4.75
N PRO A 101 7.38 1.65 -5.79
CA PRO A 101 7.44 1.18 -7.17
C PRO A 101 8.82 0.58 -7.51
N PRO A 102 8.89 -0.64 -8.09
CA PRO A 102 10.13 -1.39 -8.33
C PRO A 102 11.16 -0.69 -9.24
N SER A 103 10.71 0.29 -10.04
CA SER A 103 11.54 1.00 -11.00
C SER A 103 12.33 2.16 -10.41
N HIS A 104 12.12 2.52 -9.14
CA HIS A 104 12.69 3.75 -8.59
C HIS A 104 14.06 3.60 -7.92
N PHE A 105 14.42 2.38 -7.51
CA PHE A 105 15.65 2.12 -6.77
C PHE A 105 16.40 0.99 -7.44
N LYS A 106 17.52 1.32 -8.10
CA LYS A 106 18.27 0.34 -8.88
C LYS A 106 19.64 -0.01 -8.32
N ASN A 107 20.17 0.77 -7.37
CA ASN A 107 21.39 0.50 -6.62
C ASN A 107 21.30 1.33 -5.33
N MET A 108 20.99 0.72 -4.19
CA MET A 108 20.93 1.41 -2.90
C MET A 108 22.08 0.96 -2.03
N GLU A 109 22.87 1.91 -1.57
CA GLU A 109 24.00 1.66 -0.67
C GLU A 109 23.47 1.32 0.73
N THR A 110 24.16 0.42 1.43
CA THR A 110 23.82 0.10 2.82
C THR A 110 24.08 1.32 3.71
N GLY A 111 23.07 1.74 4.48
CA GLY A 111 23.23 2.87 5.40
C GLY A 111 21.92 3.34 6.01
N ARG A 112 21.93 4.54 6.58
CA ARG A 112 20.77 5.14 7.26
C ARG A 112 19.95 5.95 6.28
N TYR A 113 18.66 5.64 6.23
CA TYR A 113 17.68 6.29 5.36
C TYR A 113 16.54 6.88 6.18
N GLN A 114 16.08 8.06 5.77
CA GLN A 114 14.81 8.62 6.22
C GLN A 114 13.74 8.29 5.18
N ILE A 115 12.78 7.46 5.56
CA ILE A 115 11.64 7.11 4.71
C ILE A 115 10.48 8.02 5.08
N TYR A 116 9.96 8.77 4.11
CA TYR A 116 8.71 9.50 4.20
C TYR A 116 7.59 8.65 3.59
N PHE A 117 6.55 8.37 4.36
CA PHE A 117 5.47 7.47 3.96
C PHE A 117 4.08 7.98 4.36
N THR A 118 3.05 7.37 3.79
CA THR A 118 1.65 7.62 4.16
C THR A 118 1.25 6.77 5.36
N GLU A 119 0.57 7.37 6.33
CA GLU A 119 0.29 6.77 7.63
C GLU A 119 -0.49 5.45 7.58
N ARG A 120 -1.49 5.31 6.68
CA ARG A 120 -2.39 4.14 6.71
C ARG A 120 -1.96 3.02 5.79
N THR A 121 -1.36 3.36 4.65
CA THR A 121 -1.01 2.40 3.61
C THR A 121 0.48 2.16 3.48
N ASN A 122 1.32 2.84 4.27
CA ASN A 122 2.78 2.74 4.27
C ASN A 122 3.39 2.89 2.86
N TYR A 123 2.77 3.66 1.97
CA TYR A 123 3.34 3.95 0.67
C TYR A 123 4.48 4.95 0.82
N VAL A 124 5.64 4.58 0.31
CA VAL A 124 6.83 5.43 0.27
C VAL A 124 6.56 6.61 -0.68
N MET A 125 6.71 7.82 -0.15
CA MET A 125 6.61 9.08 -0.88
C MET A 125 7.97 9.67 -1.21
N ASN A 126 8.94 9.51 -0.31
CA ASN A 126 10.32 9.92 -0.50
C ASN A 126 11.26 9.07 0.37
N ILE A 127 12.50 8.88 -0.08
CA ILE A 127 13.56 8.26 0.71
C ILE A 127 14.79 9.16 0.58
N ILE A 128 15.36 9.55 1.72
CA ILE A 128 16.54 10.40 1.79
C ILE A 128 17.65 9.61 2.47
N PHE A 129 18.81 9.50 1.80
CA PHE A 129 20.00 8.93 2.42
C PHE A 129 20.60 9.95 3.40
N ILE A 130 20.77 9.56 4.66
CA ILE A 130 21.31 10.42 5.72
C ILE A 130 22.82 10.20 5.86
N GLY A 131 23.31 8.98 5.66
CA GLY A 131 24.72 8.65 5.77
C GLY A 131 24.98 7.17 6.09
N GLU A 132 26.25 6.80 6.19
CA GLU A 132 26.66 5.46 6.61
C GLU A 132 26.38 5.23 8.11
N THR A 133 26.09 3.98 8.49
CA THR A 133 25.89 3.59 9.88
C THR A 133 27.21 3.71 10.66
N ASP A 134 27.16 4.15 11.93
CA ASP A 134 28.35 4.43 12.77
C ASP A 134 29.33 3.23 12.91
N GLU A 135 28.90 2.02 12.58
CA GLU A 135 29.74 0.80 12.55
C GLU A 135 30.86 0.84 11.49
N ALA A 136 30.75 1.67 10.46
CA ALA A 136 31.81 1.84 9.46
C ALA A 136 33.00 2.67 9.99
N ASN A 137 32.75 3.61 10.91
CA ASN A 137 33.78 4.49 11.45
C ASN A 137 34.61 3.85 12.56
N GLU A 138 34.08 2.87 13.28
CA GLU A 138 34.82 2.18 14.36
C GLU A 138 35.93 1.26 13.82
N ASN A 139 35.78 0.76 12.58
CA ASN A 139 36.78 -0.07 11.91
C ASN A 139 37.96 0.73 11.32
N LEU A 140 37.78 2.03 11.06
CA LEU A 140 38.85 2.91 10.57
C LEU A 140 39.70 3.51 11.69
N VAL A 141 39.17 3.60 12.91
CA VAL A 141 39.91 4.11 14.08
C VAL A 141 40.77 3.02 14.74
N ASN A 142 40.48 1.74 14.50
CA ASN A 142 41.16 0.60 15.14
C ASN A 142 42.11 -0.17 14.22
N SER A 143 42.46 0.36 13.04
CA SER A 143 43.52 -0.22 12.21
C SER A 143 44.89 0.38 12.60
N PRO A 144 45.82 -0.41 13.18
CA PRO A 144 47.16 0.05 13.59
C PRO A 144 48.08 0.40 12.43
#